data_AF-A0A847CZG1-F1
#
_entry.id   AF-A0A847CZG1-F1
#
_cell.length_a   1.000
_cell.length_b   1.000
_cell.length_c   1.000
_cell.angle_alpha   90.00
_cell.angle_beta   90.00
_cell.angle_gamma   90.00
#
_symmetry.space_group_name_H-M   'P 1'
#
loop_
_entity.id
_entity.type
_entity.pdbx_description
1 polymer ?
#
loop_
_entity_poly.entity_id
_entity_poly.type
_entity_poly.pdbx_seq_one_letter_code
_entity_poly.pdbx_strand_id
1 'polypeptide(L)'
;MNKITIEYNRVAKIKPKELISESQEYITWDYKESLTIDRKTETIEHIQNIGSGCIVSRKFQVQGGVEALLDDLDGDSLFEYIEGNPPDVVENPGEIKGYKITIELEKDGQRIIIGTFDKKGLPEDWEDFAEAVLDFMLFYGLGEILDPSIYNLIKRRKGEYIYCSVTFDDSYKTYYYLTDDDSIEVGDSVMVPAGIDDHLAMVKVVKIGYFKEEDVPFPMNKIKKIVRKAADVDFDS
;
A
#
# COMPACT_ATOMS: atom_id res chain seq x y z
N MET A 1 8.54 -2.03 -24.39
CA MET A 1 7.50 -0.98 -24.23
C MET A 1 8.06 0.20 -23.45
N ASN A 2 7.82 1.45 -23.89
CA ASN A 2 8.47 2.64 -23.33
C ASN A 2 7.60 3.40 -22.32
N LYS A 3 6.30 3.54 -22.60
CA LYS A 3 5.40 4.35 -21.77
C LYS A 3 3.97 3.86 -21.88
N ILE A 4 3.26 3.81 -20.75
CA ILE A 4 1.81 3.61 -20.70
C ILE A 4 1.21 4.85 -20.06
N THR A 5 0.17 5.41 -20.70
CA THR A 5 -0.66 6.46 -20.12
C THR A 5 -2.11 6.01 -20.14
N ILE A 6 -2.74 5.99 -18.97
CA ILE A 6 -4.16 5.68 -18.80
C ILE A 6 -4.84 6.97 -18.36
N GLU A 7 -5.91 7.33 -19.05
CA GLU A 7 -6.77 8.46 -18.74
C GLU A 7 -8.17 7.91 -18.47
N TYR A 8 -8.64 8.00 -17.24
CA TYR A 8 -9.99 7.62 -16.83
C TYR A 8 -10.85 8.87 -16.60
N ASN A 9 -12.10 8.80 -17.04
CA ASN A 9 -13.10 9.83 -16.81
C ASN A 9 -14.41 9.21 -16.33
N ARG A 10 -14.95 9.77 -15.25
CA ARG A 10 -16.29 9.47 -14.75
C ARG A 10 -17.10 10.74 -14.65
N VAL A 11 -18.22 10.77 -15.36
CA VAL A 11 -19.25 11.81 -15.24
C VAL A 11 -20.49 11.20 -14.60
N ALA A 12 -20.89 11.71 -13.44
CA ALA A 12 -22.07 11.25 -12.72
C ALA A 12 -23.05 12.39 -12.41
N LYS A 13 -24.35 12.14 -12.54
CA LYS A 13 -25.42 13.04 -12.10
C LYS A 13 -25.77 12.72 -10.65
N ILE A 14 -25.53 13.68 -9.77
CA ILE A 14 -25.81 13.55 -8.34
C ILE A 14 -27.01 14.42 -8.01
N LYS A 15 -28.04 13.82 -7.40
CA LYS A 15 -29.15 14.58 -6.82
C LYS A 15 -28.71 15.10 -5.46
N PRO A 16 -28.54 16.42 -5.28
CA PRO A 16 -28.15 16.97 -3.99
C PRO A 16 -29.27 16.78 -2.96
N LYS A 17 -28.90 16.73 -1.67
CA LYS A 17 -29.85 16.64 -0.57
C LYS A 17 -30.73 17.90 -0.43
N GLU A 18 -30.21 19.04 -0.86
CA GLU A 18 -30.93 20.32 -0.91
C GLU A 18 -31.00 20.79 -2.37
N LEU A 19 -32.14 21.34 -2.77
CA LEU A 19 -32.33 21.92 -4.10
C LEU A 19 -31.40 23.12 -4.27
N ILE A 20 -30.56 23.09 -5.31
CA ILE A 20 -29.68 24.22 -5.64
C ILE A 20 -30.49 25.35 -6.29
N SER A 21 -31.51 25.01 -7.07
CA SER A 21 -32.47 25.93 -7.65
C SER A 21 -33.74 25.19 -8.10
N GLU A 22 -34.83 25.92 -8.39
CA GLU A 22 -36.09 25.36 -8.91
C GLU A 22 -35.94 24.64 -10.26
N SER A 23 -34.86 24.90 -11.00
CA SER A 23 -34.62 24.37 -12.35
C SER A 23 -33.47 23.36 -12.45
N GLN A 24 -32.68 23.17 -11.39
CA GLN A 24 -31.48 22.32 -11.41
C GLN A 24 -31.60 21.17 -10.40
N GLU A 25 -32.18 20.06 -10.87
CA GLU A 25 -32.44 18.87 -10.05
C GLU A 25 -31.17 18.03 -9.77
N TYR A 26 -30.12 18.18 -10.60
CA TYR A 26 -28.88 17.39 -10.50
C TYR A 26 -27.62 18.27 -10.63
N ILE A 27 -26.57 17.87 -9.91
CA ILE A 27 -25.18 18.34 -10.10
C ILE A 27 -24.45 17.33 -10.98
N THR A 28 -23.62 17.82 -11.89
CA THR A 28 -22.67 16.97 -12.62
C THR A 28 -21.37 16.87 -11.82
N TRP A 29 -21.00 15.66 -11.45
CA TRP A 29 -19.71 15.35 -10.85
C TRP A 29 -18.78 14.79 -11.92
N ASP A 30 -17.74 15.54 -12.26
CA ASP A 30 -16.69 15.14 -13.21
C ASP A 30 -15.43 14.77 -12.42
N TYR A 31 -15.10 13.49 -12.46
CA TYR A 31 -13.88 12.93 -11.89
C TYR A 31 -12.96 12.47 -13.02
N LYS A 32 -11.71 12.92 -12.99
CA LYS A 32 -10.69 12.49 -13.95
C LYS A 32 -9.51 11.92 -13.20
N GLU A 33 -8.94 10.86 -13.74
CA GLU A 33 -7.77 10.21 -13.16
C GLU A 33 -6.82 9.85 -14.28
N SER A 34 -5.53 10.02 -14.04
CA SER A 34 -4.51 9.56 -14.97
C SER A 34 -3.40 8.81 -14.27
N LEU A 35 -2.92 7.76 -14.90
CA LEU A 35 -1.79 6.97 -14.46
C LEU A 35 -0.79 6.90 -15.62
N THR A 36 0.44 7.33 -15.38
CA THR A 36 1.52 7.32 -16.37
C THR A 36 2.68 6.52 -15.84
N ILE A 37 3.11 5.49 -16.57
CA ILE A 37 4.29 4.68 -16.27
C ILE A 37 5.29 4.96 -17.40
N ASP A 38 6.44 5.54 -17.08
CA ASP A 38 7.41 6.01 -18.06
C ASP A 38 8.79 5.40 -17.78
N ARG A 39 9.25 4.56 -18.72
CA ARG A 39 10.54 3.87 -18.63
C ARG A 39 11.70 4.86 -18.60
N LYS A 40 11.64 5.88 -19.44
CA LYS A 40 12.77 6.81 -19.65
C LYS A 40 13.08 7.64 -18.41
N THR A 41 12.03 8.09 -17.73
CA THR A 41 12.19 8.85 -16.48
C THR A 41 12.18 7.96 -15.24
N GLU A 42 11.95 6.66 -15.41
CA GLU A 42 11.79 5.66 -14.36
C GLU A 42 10.74 6.09 -13.33
N THR A 43 9.58 6.53 -13.81
CA THR A 43 8.52 7.10 -12.97
C THR A 43 7.15 6.50 -13.17
N ILE A 44 6.40 6.42 -12.07
CA ILE A 44 4.95 6.26 -12.08
C ILE A 44 4.33 7.55 -11.55
N GLU A 45 3.50 8.20 -12.35
CA GLU A 45 2.72 9.39 -11.95
C GLU A 45 1.24 9.06 -11.93
N HIS A 46 0.62 9.27 -10.77
CA HIS A 46 -0.82 9.08 -10.55
C HIS A 46 -1.45 10.41 -10.15
N ILE A 47 -2.43 10.88 -10.94
CA ILE A 47 -3.09 12.16 -10.75
C ILE A 47 -4.59 11.95 -10.71
N GLN A 48 -5.24 12.48 -9.67
CA GLN A 48 -6.70 12.47 -9.52
C GLN A 48 -7.19 13.91 -9.50
N ASN A 49 -8.15 14.24 -10.35
CA ASN A 49 -8.86 15.50 -10.40
C ASN A 49 -10.27 15.27 -9.90
N ILE A 50 -10.57 15.82 -8.72
CA ILE A 50 -11.81 15.59 -7.97
C ILE A 50 -12.61 16.89 -7.98
N GLY A 51 -13.59 17.00 -8.89
CA GLY A 51 -14.35 18.23 -9.06
C GLY A 51 -13.49 19.42 -9.51
N SER A 52 -13.94 20.65 -9.23
CA SER A 52 -13.40 21.87 -9.83
C SER A 52 -12.18 22.49 -9.12
N GLY A 53 -11.57 21.82 -8.15
CA GLY A 53 -10.45 22.43 -7.41
C GLY A 53 -9.59 21.52 -6.57
N CYS A 54 -9.83 20.20 -6.59
CA CYS A 54 -9.00 19.25 -5.87
C CYS A 54 -8.19 18.43 -6.87
N ILE A 55 -6.86 18.55 -6.78
CA ILE A 55 -5.91 17.74 -7.55
C ILE A 55 -5.04 17.01 -6.53
N VAL A 56 -5.05 15.68 -6.58
CA VAL A 56 -4.13 14.83 -5.82
C VAL A 56 -3.13 14.27 -6.80
N SER A 57 -1.84 14.41 -6.52
CA SER A 57 -0.77 13.87 -7.35
C SER A 57 0.20 13.04 -6.52
N ARG A 58 0.64 11.91 -7.07
CA ARG A 58 1.65 11.03 -6.51
C ARG A 58 2.66 10.72 -7.61
N LYS A 59 3.94 10.79 -7.28
CA LYS A 59 5.04 10.49 -8.19
C LYS A 59 6.02 9.55 -7.51
N PHE A 60 6.21 8.39 -8.10
CA PHE A 60 7.22 7.41 -7.72
C PHE A 60 8.33 7.51 -8.75
N GLN A 61 9.58 7.59 -8.30
CA GLN A 61 10.75 7.53 -9.17
C GLN A 61 11.68 6.45 -8.61
N VAL A 62 11.77 5.33 -9.32
CA VAL A 62 12.41 4.12 -8.79
C VAL A 62 13.33 3.55 -9.86
N GLN A 63 14.62 3.79 -9.67
CA GLN A 63 15.66 3.32 -10.56
C GLN A 63 15.67 1.79 -10.65
N GLY A 64 15.66 1.25 -11.86
CA GLY A 64 15.53 -0.17 -12.20
C GLY A 64 14.14 -0.76 -11.95
N GLY A 65 13.42 -0.27 -10.94
CA GLY A 65 12.11 -0.81 -10.55
C GLY A 65 11.01 -0.55 -11.56
N VAL A 66 10.94 0.67 -12.13
CA VAL A 66 9.92 0.97 -13.16
C VAL A 66 10.23 0.24 -14.48
N GLU A 67 11.50 0.06 -14.82
CA GLU A 67 11.88 -0.73 -15.98
C GLU A 67 11.48 -2.20 -15.81
N ALA A 68 11.81 -2.80 -14.65
CA ALA A 68 11.43 -4.17 -14.32
C ALA A 68 9.91 -4.37 -14.33
N LEU A 69 9.14 -3.44 -13.75
CA LEU A 69 7.68 -3.48 -13.82
C LEU A 69 7.18 -3.50 -15.27
N LEU A 70 7.75 -2.68 -16.15
CA LEU A 70 7.36 -2.64 -17.56
C LEU A 70 7.86 -3.85 -18.38
N ASP A 71 8.91 -4.55 -17.92
CA ASP A 71 9.42 -5.79 -18.52
C ASP A 71 8.55 -7.00 -18.14
N ASP A 72 8.02 -7.00 -16.92
CA ASP A 72 7.11 -8.04 -16.42
C ASP A 72 5.72 -7.95 -17.06
N LEU A 73 5.32 -6.76 -17.50
CA LEU A 73 4.14 -6.57 -18.32
C LEU A 73 4.45 -7.03 -19.76
N ASP A 74 3.67 -7.97 -20.31
CA ASP A 74 3.85 -8.49 -21.68
C ASP A 74 3.63 -7.41 -22.74
N GLY A 75 4.63 -6.56 -22.95
CA GLY A 75 4.50 -5.28 -23.65
C GLY A 75 4.16 -5.39 -25.14
N ASP A 76 4.30 -6.56 -25.75
CA ASP A 76 3.92 -6.79 -27.15
C ASP A 76 2.43 -7.17 -27.27
N SER A 77 1.87 -7.90 -26.29
CA SER A 77 0.48 -8.38 -26.29
C SER A 77 -0.46 -7.60 -25.35
N LEU A 78 0.08 -6.67 -24.55
CA LEU A 78 -0.68 -5.91 -23.56
C LEU A 78 -1.87 -5.17 -24.21
N PHE A 79 -3.05 -5.46 -23.68
CA PHE A 79 -4.34 -4.89 -24.02
C PHE A 79 -4.77 -5.10 -25.48
N GLU A 80 -4.41 -6.23 -26.10
CA GLU A 80 -4.81 -6.54 -27.48
C GLU A 80 -6.28 -6.96 -27.62
N TYR A 81 -6.86 -7.55 -26.58
CA TYR A 81 -8.20 -8.13 -26.65
C TYR A 81 -9.15 -7.50 -25.64
N ILE A 82 -10.34 -7.11 -26.14
CA ILE A 82 -11.47 -6.62 -25.36
C ILE A 82 -12.70 -7.40 -25.82
N GLU A 83 -13.36 -8.10 -24.89
CA GLU A 83 -14.57 -8.87 -25.18
C GLU A 83 -15.69 -7.96 -25.71
N GLY A 84 -15.85 -6.80 -25.10
CA GLY A 84 -16.87 -5.82 -25.43
C GLY A 84 -18.23 -6.17 -24.83
N ASN A 85 -19.06 -5.15 -24.70
CA ASN A 85 -20.43 -5.29 -24.22
C ASN A 85 -21.36 -5.79 -25.35
N PRO A 86 -22.35 -6.66 -25.05
CA PRO A 86 -23.35 -7.06 -26.03
C PRO A 86 -24.24 -5.86 -26.45
N PRO A 87 -24.94 -5.93 -27.60
CA PRO A 87 -25.67 -4.78 -28.13
C PRO A 87 -26.93 -4.40 -27.34
N ASP A 88 -27.41 -5.25 -26.44
CA ASP A 88 -28.62 -5.07 -25.63
C ASP A 88 -28.33 -4.58 -24.20
N VAL A 89 -27.13 -4.06 -23.94
CA VAL A 89 -26.81 -3.44 -22.66
C VAL A 89 -27.70 -2.23 -22.38
N VAL A 90 -28.16 -2.15 -21.12
CA VAL A 90 -28.94 -1.02 -20.63
C VAL A 90 -27.99 -0.01 -20.00
N GLU A 91 -27.78 1.10 -20.70
CA GLU A 91 -26.93 2.19 -20.23
C GLU A 91 -27.58 2.96 -19.08
N ASN A 92 -26.75 3.40 -18.12
CA ASN A 92 -27.19 4.31 -17.07
C ASN A 92 -27.00 5.78 -17.53
N PRO A 93 -28.07 6.53 -17.85
CA PRO A 93 -27.96 7.92 -18.32
C PRO A 93 -27.49 8.90 -17.23
N GLY A 94 -27.41 8.44 -15.98
CA GLY A 94 -26.89 9.18 -14.84
C GLY A 94 -25.41 8.98 -14.58
N GLU A 95 -24.72 8.05 -15.26
CA GLU A 95 -23.32 7.78 -15.01
C GLU A 95 -22.61 7.25 -16.27
N ILE A 96 -21.52 7.91 -16.64
CA ILE A 96 -20.64 7.49 -17.73
C ILE A 96 -19.26 7.28 -17.13
N LYS A 97 -18.65 6.13 -17.44
CA LYS A 97 -17.27 5.80 -17.06
C LYS A 97 -16.54 5.34 -18.30
N GLY A 98 -15.54 6.09 -18.72
CA GLY A 98 -14.75 5.79 -19.90
C GLY A 98 -13.26 5.89 -19.60
N TYR A 99 -12.47 5.29 -20.48
CA TYR A 99 -11.03 5.38 -20.40
C TYR A 99 -10.39 5.54 -21.78
N LYS A 100 -9.16 6.04 -21.78
CA LYS A 100 -8.24 6.01 -22.92
C LYS A 100 -6.89 5.51 -22.43
N ILE A 101 -6.38 4.44 -23.04
CA ILE A 101 -5.02 3.93 -22.81
C ILE A 101 -4.18 4.29 -24.03
N THR A 102 -2.99 4.80 -23.78
CA THR A 102 -1.98 5.11 -24.79
C THR A 102 -0.71 4.35 -24.44
N ILE A 103 -0.26 3.47 -25.33
CA ILE A 103 0.98 2.70 -25.17
C ILE A 103 1.98 3.17 -26.22
N GLU A 104 3.15 3.59 -25.77
CA GLU A 104 4.30 3.93 -26.63
C GLU A 104 5.26 2.73 -26.69
N LEU A 105 5.46 2.19 -27.89
CA LEU A 105 6.31 1.03 -28.16
C LEU A 105 7.72 1.48 -28.56
N GLU A 106 8.67 0.55 -28.53
CA GLU A 106 10.10 0.83 -28.78
C GLU A 106 10.43 1.28 -30.21
N LYS A 107 9.60 0.91 -31.20
CA LYS A 107 9.85 1.17 -32.63
C LYS A 107 9.02 2.36 -33.17
N ASP A 108 8.91 3.43 -32.39
CA ASP A 108 8.10 4.64 -32.69
C ASP A 108 6.60 4.36 -32.97
N GLY A 109 6.11 3.20 -32.53
CA GLY A 109 4.71 2.81 -32.65
C GLY A 109 3.89 3.30 -31.46
N GLN A 110 2.64 3.68 -31.72
CA GLN A 110 1.67 4.02 -30.67
C GLN A 110 0.42 3.15 -30.84
N ARG A 111 -0.06 2.59 -29.73
CA ARG A 111 -1.37 1.94 -29.64
C ARG A 111 -2.29 2.80 -28.77
N ILE A 112 -3.49 3.10 -29.25
CA ILE A 112 -4.52 3.84 -28.52
C ILE A 112 -5.74 2.96 -28.39
N ILE A 113 -6.22 2.81 -27.16
CA ILE A 113 -7.39 1.99 -26.82
C ILE A 113 -8.37 2.90 -26.08
N ILE A 114 -9.64 2.84 -26.46
CA ILE A 114 -10.70 3.64 -25.84
C ILE A 114 -11.87 2.70 -25.57
N GLY A 115 -12.42 2.75 -24.36
CA GLY A 115 -13.51 1.87 -23.96
C GLY A 115 -14.31 2.40 -22.79
N THR A 116 -15.32 1.62 -22.40
CA THR A 116 -16.11 1.83 -21.19
C THR A 116 -15.43 1.15 -20.01
N PHE A 117 -15.43 1.80 -18.84
CA PHE A 117 -14.75 1.28 -17.66
C PHE A 117 -15.67 0.34 -16.87
N ASP A 118 -15.89 -0.84 -17.44
CA ASP A 118 -16.64 -1.96 -16.89
C ASP A 118 -15.93 -3.28 -17.28
N LYS A 119 -16.28 -4.41 -16.65
CA LYS A 119 -15.54 -5.67 -16.81
C LYS A 119 -15.43 -6.14 -18.26
N LYS A 120 -16.41 -5.86 -19.13
CA LYS A 120 -16.38 -6.28 -20.54
C LYS A 120 -15.81 -5.20 -21.47
N GLY A 121 -15.86 -3.93 -21.08
CA GLY A 121 -15.23 -2.83 -21.81
C GLY A 121 -13.73 -2.67 -21.56
N LEU A 122 -13.20 -3.29 -20.50
CA LEU A 122 -11.77 -3.32 -20.19
C LEU A 122 -11.05 -4.44 -20.97
N PRO A 123 -9.73 -4.28 -21.24
CA PRO A 123 -8.91 -5.36 -21.75
C PRO A 123 -8.90 -6.57 -20.80
N GLU A 124 -8.75 -7.77 -21.35
CA GLU A 124 -8.77 -9.04 -20.60
C GLU A 124 -7.73 -9.06 -19.46
N ASP A 125 -6.54 -8.57 -19.78
CA ASP A 125 -5.32 -8.45 -18.98
C ASP A 125 -5.28 -7.19 -18.08
N TRP A 126 -6.39 -6.44 -17.99
CA TRP A 126 -6.48 -5.27 -17.11
C TRP A 126 -6.28 -5.61 -15.62
N GLU A 127 -6.78 -6.76 -15.17
CA GLU A 127 -6.73 -7.17 -13.76
C GLU A 127 -5.29 -7.40 -13.31
N ASP A 128 -4.53 -8.20 -14.07
CA ASP A 128 -3.12 -8.48 -13.82
C ASP A 128 -2.27 -7.20 -13.86
N PHE A 129 -2.52 -6.32 -14.84
CA PHE A 129 -1.87 -5.01 -14.91
C PHE A 129 -2.15 -4.16 -13.68
N ALA A 130 -3.43 -4.07 -13.27
CA ALA A 130 -3.83 -3.22 -12.16
C ALA A 130 -3.26 -3.72 -10.82
N GLU A 131 -3.21 -5.04 -10.62
CA GLU A 131 -2.60 -5.67 -9.45
C GLU A 131 -1.10 -5.37 -9.40
N ALA A 132 -0.35 -5.60 -10.48
CA ALA A 132 1.09 -5.35 -10.53
C ALA A 132 1.45 -3.89 -10.21
N VAL A 133 0.71 -2.93 -10.77
CA VAL A 133 0.97 -1.50 -10.50
C VAL A 133 0.54 -1.10 -9.10
N LEU A 134 -0.59 -1.64 -8.60
CA LEU A 134 -1.07 -1.38 -7.25
C LEU A 134 -0.06 -1.89 -6.20
N ASP A 135 0.41 -3.12 -6.34
CA ASP A 135 1.40 -3.72 -5.45
C ASP A 135 2.71 -2.92 -5.44
N PHE A 136 3.17 -2.50 -6.63
CA PHE A 136 4.34 -1.63 -6.75
C PHE A 136 4.15 -0.32 -5.94
N MET A 137 3.00 0.34 -6.07
CA MET A 137 2.71 1.59 -5.35
C MET A 137 2.55 1.36 -3.83
N LEU A 138 1.88 0.28 -3.44
CA LEU A 138 1.64 -0.06 -2.03
C LEU A 138 2.92 -0.47 -1.29
N PHE A 139 3.87 -1.10 -1.97
CA PHE A 139 5.17 -1.44 -1.40
C PHE A 139 5.90 -0.23 -0.80
N TYR A 140 5.80 0.93 -1.45
CA TYR A 140 6.38 2.18 -0.93
C TYR A 140 5.44 2.95 0.02
N GLY A 141 4.13 2.76 -0.13
CA GLY A 141 3.12 3.29 0.78
C GLY A 141 3.16 4.82 0.95
N LEU A 142 2.95 5.28 2.19
CA LEU A 142 2.92 6.71 2.56
C LEU A 142 4.20 7.20 3.26
N GLY A 143 5.18 6.30 3.46
CA GLY A 143 6.40 6.59 4.22
C GLY A 143 6.19 6.76 5.74
N GLU A 144 7.26 7.10 6.44
CA GLU A 144 7.34 7.05 7.91
C GLU A 144 6.89 8.33 8.63
N ILE A 145 6.92 9.49 7.95
CA ILE A 145 6.73 10.81 8.59
C ILE A 145 5.37 10.92 9.31
N LEU A 146 4.34 10.28 8.76
CA LEU A 146 2.98 10.27 9.29
C LEU A 146 2.67 9.01 10.09
N ASP A 147 3.63 8.10 10.27
CA ASP A 147 3.45 6.85 10.99
C ASP A 147 3.68 7.06 12.50
N PRO A 148 2.63 6.96 13.33
CA PRO A 148 2.76 7.09 14.78
C PRO A 148 3.68 6.04 15.40
N SER A 149 3.86 4.88 14.77
CA SER A 149 4.77 3.86 15.26
C SER A 149 6.23 4.29 15.15
N ILE A 150 6.57 5.21 14.23
CA ILE A 150 7.92 5.74 14.03
C ILE A 150 8.16 7.00 14.86
N TYR A 151 7.32 8.04 14.73
CA TYR A 151 7.62 9.31 15.40
C TYR A 151 7.34 9.31 16.91
N ASN A 152 6.56 8.35 17.43
CA ASN A 152 6.40 8.17 18.88
C ASN A 152 7.53 7.35 19.51
N LEU A 153 8.51 6.86 18.74
CA LEU A 153 9.68 6.18 19.30
C LEU A 153 10.46 7.13 20.19
N ILE A 154 10.57 6.77 21.46
CA ILE A 154 11.36 7.52 22.44
C ILE A 154 12.80 7.02 22.34
N LYS A 155 13.78 7.92 22.35
CA LYS A 155 15.19 7.52 22.46
C LYS A 155 15.51 7.14 23.90
N ARG A 156 16.06 5.93 24.10
CA ARG A 156 16.56 5.47 25.39
C ARG A 156 17.64 6.43 25.93
N ARG A 157 17.58 6.75 27.22
CA ARG A 157 18.61 7.51 27.93
C ARG A 157 19.61 6.57 28.59
N LYS A 158 20.82 7.07 28.81
CA LYS A 158 21.85 6.33 29.55
C LYS A 158 21.33 5.93 30.93
N GLY A 159 21.42 4.64 31.25
CA GLY A 159 20.97 4.08 32.53
C GLY A 159 19.52 3.57 32.55
N GLU A 160 18.77 3.72 31.46
CA GLU A 160 17.44 3.10 31.32
C GLU A 160 17.57 1.66 30.79
N TYR A 161 16.73 0.77 31.30
CA TYR A 161 16.58 -0.62 30.86
C TYR A 161 15.52 -0.74 29.78
N ILE A 162 15.71 -1.71 28.87
CA ILE A 162 14.78 -1.98 27.75
C ILE A 162 13.84 -3.10 28.18
N TYR A 163 12.56 -2.77 28.33
CA TYR A 163 11.50 -3.73 28.58
C TYR A 163 10.67 -3.92 27.31
N CYS A 164 10.72 -5.13 26.76
CA CYS A 164 9.91 -5.54 25.62
C CYS A 164 8.68 -6.28 26.14
N SER A 165 7.49 -5.75 25.84
CA SER A 165 6.25 -6.49 25.98
C SER A 165 6.08 -7.37 24.75
N VAL A 166 5.94 -8.68 24.96
CA VAL A 166 5.82 -9.68 23.88
C VAL A 166 4.52 -10.45 24.00
N THR A 167 4.03 -10.98 22.88
CA THR A 167 2.90 -11.90 22.83
C THR A 167 3.31 -13.25 22.23
N PHE A 168 2.77 -14.33 22.76
CA PHE A 168 3.02 -15.71 22.29
C PHE A 168 2.07 -16.13 21.17
N ASP A 169 0.95 -15.43 21.04
CA ASP A 169 -0.13 -15.68 20.09
C ASP A 169 -0.82 -14.34 19.76
N ASP A 170 -1.85 -14.37 18.91
CA ASP A 170 -2.70 -13.20 18.66
C ASP A 170 -3.67 -12.88 19.83
N SER A 171 -3.40 -13.37 21.04
CA SER A 171 -4.19 -13.01 22.22
C SER A 171 -3.82 -11.62 22.75
N TYR A 172 -4.68 -11.09 23.61
CA TYR A 172 -4.46 -9.80 24.28
C TYR A 172 -3.46 -9.89 25.45
N LYS A 173 -2.90 -11.07 25.76
CA LYS A 173 -2.00 -11.24 26.91
C LYS A 173 -0.56 -11.00 26.51
N THR A 174 0.08 -10.06 27.20
CA THR A 174 1.47 -9.71 26.95
C THR A 174 2.35 -9.93 28.17
N TYR A 175 3.62 -10.25 27.94
CA TYR A 175 4.61 -10.52 28.98
C TYR A 175 5.84 -9.64 28.78
N TYR A 176 6.39 -9.10 29.87
CA TYR A 176 7.61 -8.31 29.78
C TYR A 176 8.86 -9.20 29.81
N TYR A 177 9.81 -8.90 28.92
CA TYR A 177 11.18 -9.41 28.93
C TYR A 177 12.17 -8.25 28.90
N LEU A 178 13.34 -8.48 29.49
CA LEU A 178 14.47 -7.55 29.43
C LEU A 178 15.31 -7.80 28.19
N THR A 179 15.90 -6.76 27.63
CA THR A 179 16.97 -6.88 26.63
C THR A 179 18.02 -5.79 26.84
N ASP A 180 19.22 -6.07 26.36
CA ASP A 180 20.32 -5.11 26.25
C ASP A 180 20.54 -4.70 24.77
N ASP A 181 19.74 -5.27 23.85
CA ASP A 181 19.78 -5.04 22.41
C ASP A 181 18.80 -3.91 22.01
N ASP A 182 19.36 -2.74 21.71
CA ASP A 182 18.62 -1.56 21.25
C ASP A 182 18.14 -1.68 19.77
N SER A 183 18.50 -2.75 19.04
CA SER A 183 18.06 -2.99 17.65
C SER A 183 16.73 -3.74 17.52
N ILE A 184 16.15 -4.15 18.66
CA ILE A 184 14.82 -4.78 18.69
C ILE A 184 13.77 -3.68 18.57
N GLU A 185 12.84 -3.86 17.63
CA GLU A 185 11.75 -2.94 17.33
C GLU A 185 10.38 -3.59 17.57
N VAL A 186 9.33 -2.77 17.69
CA VAL A 186 7.96 -3.29 17.76
C VAL A 186 7.63 -3.95 16.43
N GLY A 187 7.11 -5.17 16.48
CA GLY A 187 6.84 -5.99 15.30
C GLY A 187 7.85 -7.12 15.09
N ASP A 188 9.06 -7.01 15.64
CA ASP A 188 10.08 -8.06 15.54
C ASP A 188 9.65 -9.36 16.22
N SER A 189 10.06 -10.48 15.62
CA SER A 189 10.04 -11.79 16.28
C SER A 189 11.35 -12.00 17.04
N VAL A 190 11.26 -12.46 18.28
CA VAL A 190 12.40 -12.69 19.18
C VAL A 190 12.29 -14.05 19.86
N MET A 191 13.42 -14.62 20.24
CA MET A 191 13.48 -15.88 20.97
C MET A 191 13.59 -15.62 22.47
N VAL A 192 12.66 -16.17 23.24
CA VAL A 192 12.57 -15.98 24.70
C VAL A 192 12.46 -17.31 25.44
N PRO A 193 12.98 -17.41 26.68
CA PRO A 193 12.76 -18.57 27.53
C PRO A 193 11.36 -18.55 28.15
N ALA A 194 10.56 -19.56 27.87
CA ALA A 194 9.17 -19.69 28.32
C ALA A 194 9.00 -20.87 29.29
N GLY A 195 7.94 -20.84 30.09
CA GLY A 195 7.64 -21.91 31.05
C GLY A 195 8.62 -21.99 32.25
N ILE A 196 8.50 -23.07 33.01
CA ILE A 196 9.38 -23.38 34.18
C ILE A 196 10.67 -24.06 33.71
N ASP A 197 10.62 -24.73 32.56
CA ASP A 197 11.71 -25.45 31.91
C ASP A 197 12.60 -24.56 31.04
N ASP A 198 12.27 -23.27 30.92
CA ASP A 198 13.00 -22.30 30.09
C ASP A 198 13.17 -22.74 28.63
N HIS A 199 12.18 -23.46 28.09
CA HIS A 199 12.19 -23.82 26.67
C HIS A 199 12.14 -22.55 25.81
N LEU A 200 12.87 -22.56 24.70
CA LEU A 200 12.94 -21.41 23.81
C LEU A 200 11.67 -21.33 22.97
N ALA A 201 11.04 -20.15 22.94
CA ALA A 201 9.85 -19.88 22.15
C ALA A 201 10.04 -18.62 21.32
N MET A 202 9.52 -18.65 20.09
CA MET A 202 9.42 -17.47 19.24
C MET A 202 8.19 -16.66 19.64
N VAL A 203 8.38 -15.36 19.86
CA VAL A 203 7.31 -14.44 20.27
C VAL A 203 7.44 -13.12 19.53
N LYS A 204 6.33 -12.40 19.39
CA LYS A 204 6.31 -11.08 18.71
C LYS A 204 6.38 -9.95 19.72
N VAL A 205 7.26 -8.97 19.48
CA VAL A 205 7.35 -7.74 20.27
C VAL A 205 6.19 -6.82 19.90
N VAL A 206 5.40 -6.42 20.89
CA VAL A 206 4.20 -5.57 20.68
C VAL A 206 4.33 -4.19 21.31
N LYS A 207 5.28 -4.00 22.24
CA LYS A 207 5.58 -2.70 22.84
C LYS A 207 6.99 -2.70 23.41
N ILE A 208 7.67 -1.57 23.31
CA ILE A 208 8.96 -1.34 23.98
C ILE A 208 8.80 -0.16 24.94
N GLY A 209 9.39 -0.27 26.12
CA GLY A 209 9.47 0.83 27.08
C GLY A 209 10.86 0.92 27.69
N TYR A 210 11.29 2.15 27.96
CA TYR A 210 12.55 2.45 28.62
C TYR A 210 12.28 2.93 30.03
N PHE A 211 12.91 2.28 31.01
CA PHE A 211 12.64 2.52 32.42
C PHE A 211 13.93 2.64 33.21
N LYS A 212 13.99 3.58 34.15
CA LYS A 212 15.03 3.55 35.18
C LYS A 212 14.75 2.41 36.16
N GLU A 213 15.76 2.04 36.95
CA GLU A 213 15.66 0.95 37.93
C GLU A 213 14.48 1.13 38.89
N GLU A 214 14.26 2.37 39.35
CA GLU A 214 13.17 2.71 40.27
C GLU A 214 11.76 2.64 39.64
N ASP A 215 11.66 2.69 38.31
CA ASP A 215 10.40 2.83 37.56
C ASP A 215 10.03 1.56 36.77
N VAL A 216 10.77 0.46 36.94
CA VAL A 216 10.56 -0.75 36.12
C VAL A 216 9.16 -1.37 36.34
N PRO A 217 8.47 -1.81 35.27
CA PRO A 217 7.14 -2.39 35.38
C PRO A 217 7.14 -3.78 36.04
N PHE A 218 8.31 -4.43 36.09
CA PHE A 218 8.49 -5.71 36.75
C PHE A 218 9.91 -5.82 37.33
N PRO A 219 10.09 -6.39 38.55
CA PRO A 219 11.39 -6.46 39.20
C PRO A 219 12.47 -7.15 38.36
N MET A 220 13.63 -6.50 38.24
CA MET A 220 14.73 -6.98 37.41
C MET A 220 15.30 -8.35 37.82
N ASN A 221 15.18 -8.73 39.10
CA ASN A 221 15.66 -10.02 39.60
C ASN A 221 14.72 -11.20 39.30
N LYS A 222 13.52 -10.94 38.77
CA LYS A 222 12.50 -11.95 38.47
C LYS A 222 12.14 -12.03 36.99
N ILE A 223 12.52 -11.03 36.20
CA ILE A 223 12.22 -10.97 34.77
C ILE A 223 13.23 -11.79 33.98
N LYS A 224 12.75 -12.47 32.94
CA LYS A 224 13.60 -13.19 32.00
C LYS A 224 14.11 -12.23 30.92
N LYS A 225 15.20 -12.61 30.24
CA LYS A 225 15.79 -11.83 29.15
C LYS A 225 15.42 -12.41 27.79
N ILE A 226 15.27 -11.55 26.79
CA ILE A 226 15.30 -11.94 25.38
C ILE A 226 16.68 -12.54 25.09
N VAL A 227 16.70 -13.69 24.42
CA VAL A 227 17.95 -14.37 24.06
C VAL A 227 18.58 -13.71 22.82
N ARG A 228 17.75 -13.49 21.79
CA ARG A 228 18.13 -12.87 20.50
C ARG A 228 16.90 -12.54 19.66
N LYS A 229 17.08 -11.74 18.59
CA LYS A 229 16.13 -11.69 17.47
C LYS A 229 16.02 -13.06 16.78
N ALA A 230 14.82 -13.38 16.29
CA ALA A 230 14.61 -14.55 15.47
C ALA A 230 15.43 -14.43 14.17
N ALA A 231 15.92 -15.55 13.67
CA ALA A 231 16.61 -15.68 12.40
C ALA A 231 15.76 -16.56 11.47
N ASP A 232 16.03 -16.54 10.15
CA ASP A 232 15.23 -17.25 9.15
C ASP A 232 14.98 -18.73 9.51
N VAL A 233 16.01 -19.40 10.05
CA VAL A 233 15.94 -20.81 10.49
C VAL A 233 14.90 -21.10 11.58
N ASP A 234 14.49 -20.08 12.35
CA ASP A 234 13.49 -20.23 13.40
C ASP A 234 12.05 -20.25 12.86
N PHE A 235 11.83 -19.79 11.62
CA PHE A 235 10.51 -19.76 10.96
C PHE A 235 10.22 -21.05 10.17
N ASP A 236 11.26 -21.83 9.87
CA ASP A 236 11.17 -23.11 9.15
C ASP A 236 10.91 -24.32 10.09
N SER A 237 10.64 -24.06 11.38
CA SER A 237 10.52 -25.06 12.47
C SER A 237 9.09 -25.43 12.83
#